data_AF-A0A1V1NVL5-F1
#
_entry.id   AF-A0A1V1NVL5-F1
#
_cell.length_a   1.000
_cell.length_b   1.000
_cell.length_c   1.000
_cell.angle_alpha   90.00
_cell.angle_beta   90.00
_cell.angle_gamma   90.00
#
_symmetry.space_group_name_H-M   'P 1'
#
loop_
_entity.id
_entity.type
_entity.pdbx_description
1 polymer ?
#
loop_
_entity_poly.entity_id
_entity_poly.type
_entity_poly.pdbx_seq_one_letter_code
_entity_poly.pdbx_strand_id
1 'polypeptide(L)'
;MCLNTSVAVIIETKYNFHPNDVETVLRKVDNFRILYPEYKEYKIFGGIAGLTIRQETIDAAKQLGFFVFTQEGNDIKILNDQVKELANH
;
A
#
# COMPACT_ATOMS: atom_id res chain seq x y z
N MET A 1 1.51 4.50 8.04
CA MET A 1 0.04 4.36 7.89
C MET A 1 -0.55 5.75 7.76
N CYS A 2 -1.55 5.92 6.89
CA CYS A 2 -2.37 7.13 6.80
C CYS A 2 -3.81 6.80 7.24
N LEU A 3 -4.46 7.69 7.99
CA LEU A 3 -5.83 7.50 8.48
C LEU A 3 -6.71 8.68 8.06
N ASN A 4 -7.94 8.39 7.65
CA ASN A 4 -8.99 9.38 7.45
C ASN A 4 -10.33 8.78 7.86
N THR A 5 -10.96 9.33 8.91
CA THR A 5 -12.32 9.02 9.43
C THR A 5 -12.72 7.54 9.50
N SER A 6 -12.83 6.84 8.36
CA SER A 6 -13.19 5.42 8.22
C SER A 6 -12.28 4.65 7.25
N VAL A 7 -11.10 5.19 6.93
CA VAL A 7 -10.14 4.67 5.96
C VAL A 7 -8.75 4.60 6.60
N ALA A 8 -8.08 3.47 6.40
CA ALA A 8 -6.68 3.28 6.76
C ALA A 8 -5.89 2.84 5.53
N VAL A 9 -4.74 3.47 5.31
CA VAL A 9 -3.82 3.08 4.23
C VAL A 9 -2.51 2.62 4.85
N ILE A 10 -2.20 1.33 4.67
CA ILE A 10 -0.96 0.69 5.12
C ILE A 10 0.04 0.79 3.98
N ILE A 11 1.02 1.68 4.15
CA ILE A 11 2.02 1.98 3.13
C ILE A 11 3.37 1.45 3.61
N GLU A 12 4.00 0.61 2.80
CA GLU A 12 5.41 0.24 2.96
C GLU A 12 6.30 1.23 2.22
N THR A 13 7.39 1.67 2.84
CA THR A 13 8.34 2.60 2.22
C THR A 13 9.72 1.98 2.13
N LYS A 14 10.34 1.99 0.94
CA LYS A 14 11.71 1.49 0.71
C LYS A 14 12.42 2.33 -0.35
N TYR A 15 13.76 2.33 -0.28
CA TYR A 15 14.58 2.98 -1.30
C TYR A 15 14.45 2.29 -2.68
N ASN A 16 14.47 0.95 -2.69
CA ASN A 16 14.37 0.12 -3.89
C ASN A 16 13.44 -1.07 -3.61
N PHE A 17 12.38 -1.23 -4.40
CA PHE A 17 11.40 -2.31 -4.26
C PHE A 17 11.62 -3.44 -5.25
N HIS A 18 11.56 -4.67 -4.74
CA HIS A 18 11.43 -5.89 -5.54
C HIS A 18 9.97 -6.40 -5.54
N PRO A 19 9.55 -7.19 -6.55
CA PRO A 19 8.19 -7.72 -6.62
C PRO A 19 7.71 -8.43 -5.33
N ASN A 20 8.58 -9.22 -4.69
CA ASN A 20 8.26 -9.93 -3.45
C ASN A 20 8.02 -9.01 -2.24
N ASP A 21 8.46 -7.76 -2.29
CA ASP A 21 8.20 -6.79 -1.22
C ASP A 21 6.72 -6.38 -1.17
N VAL A 22 6.03 -6.47 -2.31
CA VAL A 22 4.61 -6.12 -2.42
C VAL A 22 3.74 -7.07 -1.57
N GLU A 23 4.02 -8.37 -1.59
CA GLU A 23 3.31 -9.36 -0.78
C GLU A 23 3.47 -9.14 0.72
N THR A 24 4.56 -8.49 1.15
CA THR A 24 4.78 -8.19 2.56
C THR A 24 3.78 -7.16 3.08
N VAL A 25 3.23 -6.31 2.21
CA VAL A 25 2.16 -5.36 2.58
C VAL A 25 0.87 -6.09 2.95
N LEU A 26 0.51 -7.16 2.24
CA LEU A 26 -0.67 -7.98 2.58
C LEU A 26 -0.57 -8.54 4.00
N ARG A 27 0.58 -9.16 4.32
CA ARG A 27 0.85 -9.67 5.68
C ARG A 27 0.78 -8.57 6.73
N LYS A 28 1.22 -7.35 6.42
CA LYS A 28 1.14 -6.20 7.32
C LYS A 28 -0.31 -5.75 7.52
N VAL A 29 -1.14 -5.79 6.48
CA VAL A 29 -2.58 -5.49 6.56
C VAL A 29 -3.31 -6.53 7.41
N ASP A 30 -3.03 -7.81 7.23
CA ASP A 30 -3.63 -8.89 8.03
C ASP A 30 -3.25 -8.75 9.51
N ASN A 31 -1.96 -8.54 9.79
CA ASN A 31 -1.48 -8.31 11.14
C ASN A 31 -2.06 -7.02 11.74
N PHE A 32 -2.21 -5.96 10.95
CA PHE A 32 -2.78 -4.70 11.41
C PHE A 32 -4.22 -4.90 11.92
N ARG A 33 -5.04 -5.69 11.21
CA ARG A 33 -6.41 -6.00 11.66
C ARG A 33 -6.46 -6.73 13.00
N ILE A 34 -5.52 -7.64 13.24
CA ILE A 34 -5.44 -8.42 14.48
C ILE A 34 -4.95 -7.55 15.63
N LEU A 35 -3.93 -6.72 15.38
CA LEU A 35 -3.29 -5.91 16.41
C LEU A 35 -4.10 -4.67 16.79
N TYR A 36 -4.93 -4.16 15.88
CA TYR A 36 -5.69 -2.91 16.07
C TYR A 36 -7.19 -3.10 15.78
N PRO A 37 -7.91 -3.83 16.64
CA PRO A 37 -9.34 -4.09 16.46
C PRO A 37 -10.22 -2.83 16.45
N GLU A 38 -9.73 -1.70 16.96
CA GLU A 38 -10.42 -0.41 16.88
C GLU A 38 -10.62 0.09 15.44
N TYR A 39 -9.82 -0.40 14.48
CA TYR A 39 -9.96 -0.08 13.04
C TYR A 39 -10.68 -1.18 12.26
N LYS A 40 -11.36 -2.12 12.92
CA LYS A 40 -12.04 -3.24 12.24
C LYS A 40 -13.08 -2.79 11.21
N GLU A 41 -13.77 -1.68 11.49
CA GLU A 41 -14.77 -1.09 10.60
C GLU A 41 -14.16 -0.16 9.54
N TYR A 42 -12.83 0.04 9.54
CA TYR A 42 -12.17 0.88 8.56
C TYR A 42 -11.97 0.13 7.25
N LYS A 43 -12.16 0.85 6.14
CA LYS A 43 -11.71 0.39 4.83
C LYS A 43 -10.20 0.45 4.78
N ILE A 44 -9.57 -0.71 4.63
CA ILE A 44 -8.11 -0.82 4.63
C ILE A 44 -7.60 -0.96 3.19
N PHE A 45 -6.62 -0.13 2.84
CA PHE A 45 -5.93 -0.14 1.56
C PHE A 45 -4.44 -0.39 1.77
N GLY A 46 -3.83 -1.08 0.81
CA GLY A 46 -2.38 -1.26 0.76
C GLY A 46 -1.70 -0.21 -0.11
N GLY A 47 -0.44 0.06 0.15
CA GLY A 47 0.38 0.91 -0.71
C GLY A 47 1.87 0.61 -0.61
N ILE A 48 2.61 0.97 -1.66
CA ILE A 48 4.07 1.02 -1.68
C ILE A 48 4.54 2.43 -2.03
N ALA A 49 5.63 2.88 -1.41
CA ALA A 49 6.22 4.20 -1.65
C ALA A 49 7.74 4.10 -1.76
N GLY A 50 8.33 4.52 -2.87
CA GLY A 50 9.78 4.42 -3.05
C GLY A 50 10.38 5.49 -3.94
N LEU A 51 11.70 5.65 -3.84
CA LEU A 51 12.48 6.55 -4.68
C LEU A 51 12.64 5.98 -6.09
N THR A 52 13.01 4.71 -6.17
CA THR A 52 13.09 3.96 -7.43
C THR A 52 12.28 2.68 -7.30
N ILE A 53 11.25 2.53 -8.13
CA ILE A 53 10.41 1.34 -8.16
C ILE A 53 10.52 0.72 -9.55
N ARG A 54 10.90 -0.55 -9.62
CA ARG A 54 10.97 -1.28 -10.89
C ARG A 54 9.57 -1.46 -11.48
N GLN A 55 9.46 -1.45 -12.80
CA GLN A 55 8.17 -1.60 -13.49
C GLN A 55 7.45 -2.89 -13.08
N GLU A 56 8.16 -4.01 -12.98
CA GLU A 56 7.64 -5.30 -12.47
C GLU A 56 6.97 -5.19 -11.10
N THR A 57 7.55 -4.40 -10.19
CA THR A 57 6.98 -4.15 -8.85
C THR A 57 5.75 -3.24 -8.94
N ILE A 58 5.80 -2.22 -9.79
CA ILE A 58 4.66 -1.32 -10.03
C ILE A 58 3.46 -2.15 -10.54
N ASP A 59 3.69 -3.03 -11.50
CA ASP A 59 2.65 -3.85 -12.11
C ASP A 59 2.06 -4.84 -11.10
N ALA A 60 2.91 -5.49 -10.28
CA ALA A 60 2.47 -6.36 -9.20
C ALA A 60 1.60 -5.62 -8.16
N ALA A 61 2.02 -4.42 -7.75
CA ALA A 61 1.25 -3.59 -6.82
C ALA A 61 -0.09 -3.13 -7.41
N LYS A 62 -0.11 -2.75 -8.69
CA LYS A 62 -1.35 -2.40 -9.41
C LYS A 62 -2.31 -3.58 -9.53
N GLN A 63 -1.80 -4.77 -9.81
CA GLN A 63 -2.63 -6.00 -9.89
C GLN A 63 -3.32 -6.31 -8.57
N LEU A 64 -2.63 -6.08 -7.44
CA LEU A 64 -3.17 -6.23 -6.09
C LEU A 64 -4.08 -5.06 -5.65
N GLY A 65 -4.21 -4.01 -6.48
CA GLY A 65 -5.03 -2.84 -6.19
C GLY A 65 -4.41 -1.90 -5.13
N PHE A 66 -3.09 -1.89 -5.00
CA PHE A 66 -2.39 -1.01 -4.05
C PHE A 66 -2.17 0.38 -4.62
N PHE A 67 -2.08 1.37 -3.73
CA PHE A 67 -1.49 2.66 -4.09
C PHE A 67 0.00 2.52 -4.39
N VAL A 68 0.47 3.14 -5.48
CA VAL A 68 1.89 3.22 -5.80
C VAL A 68 2.33 4.68 -5.76
N PHE A 69 3.19 5.01 -4.81
CA PHE A 69 3.76 6.35 -4.63
C PHE A 69 5.23 6.37 -5.07
N THR A 70 5.61 7.39 -5.82
CA THR A 70 7.02 7.68 -6.15
C THR A 70 7.36 9.12 -5.83
N GLN A 71 8.64 9.40 -5.61
CA GLN A 71 9.11 10.77 -5.47
C GLN A 71 9.33 11.41 -6.87
N GLU A 72 8.85 12.64 -7.04
CA GLU A 72 9.10 13.48 -8.21
C GLU A 72 9.65 14.83 -7.71
N GLY A 73 10.98 14.95 -7.65
CA GLY A 73 11.63 16.11 -7.05
C GLY A 73 11.36 16.20 -5.55
N ASN A 74 10.67 17.26 -5.12
CA ASN A 74 10.23 17.44 -3.73
C ASN A 74 8.79 16.99 -3.48
N ASP A 75 8.10 16.51 -4.52
CA ASP A 75 6.70 16.10 -4.48
C ASP A 75 6.56 14.57 -4.47
N ILE A 76 5.38 14.12 -4.04
CA ILE A 76 4.95 12.72 -4.12
C ILE A 76 3.96 12.59 -5.27
N LYS A 77 4.21 11.63 -6.15
CA LYS A 77 3.35 11.28 -7.27
C LYS A 77 2.71 9.93 -7.05
N ILE A 78 1.42 9.80 -7.37
CA ILE A 78 0.71 8.52 -7.39
C ILE A 78 0.72 7.98 -8.82
N LEU A 79 1.11 6.72 -9.02
CA LEU A 79 1.28 6.09 -10.34
C LEU A 79 0.06 5.31 -10.84
N ASN A 80 -1.00 5.24 -10.02
CA ASN A 80 -2.28 4.64 -10.35
C ASN A 80 -3.45 5.28 -9.59
N ASP A 81 -4.64 5.16 -10.17
CA ASP A 81 -5.92 5.60 -9.63
C ASP A 81 -6.86 4.42 -9.30
N GLN A 82 -6.64 3.26 -9.94
CA GLN A 82 -7.37 2.02 -9.67
C GLN A 82 -6.78 1.33 -8.43
N VAL A 83 -7.40 1.56 -7.27
CA VAL A 83 -7.07 0.91 -6.00
C VAL A 83 -8.26 0.16 -5.44
N LYS A 84 -7.99 -0.92 -4.69
CA LYS A 84 -9.02 -1.79 -4.12
C LYS A 84 -8.90 -1.82 -2.61
N GLU A 85 -10.05 -1.82 -1.96
CA GLU A 85 -10.13 -2.18 -0.55
C GLU A 85 -9.66 -3.63 -0.39
N LEU A 86 -8.76 -3.86 0.57
CA LEU A 86 -8.27 -5.19 0.87
C LEU A 86 -9.26 -5.85 1.82
N ALA A 87 -10.28 -6.50 1.27
CA ALA A 87 -11.29 -7.21 2.05
C ALA A 87 -10.70 -8.41 2.81
N ASN A 88 -11.41 -8.91 3.83
CA ASN A 88 -11.07 -10.18 4.46
C ASN A 88 -11.16 -11.30 3.42
N HIS A 89 -10.10 -12.07 3.24
CA HIS A 89 -10.18 -13.42 2.65
C HIS A 89 -10.59 -14.43 3.73
#